data_AF-X0SBC4-F1
#
_entry.id   AF-X0SBC4-F1
#
_cell.length_a   1.000
_cell.length_b   1.000
_cell.length_c   1.000
_cell.angle_alpha   90.00
_cell.angle_beta   90.00
_cell.angle_gamma   90.00
#
_symmetry.space_group_name_H-M   'P 1'
#
loop_
_entity.id
_entity.type
_entity.pdbx_description
1 polymer ?
#
loop_
_entity_poly.entity_id
_entity_poly.type
_entity_poly.pdbx_seq_one_letter_code
_entity_poly.pdbx_strand_id
1 'polypeptide(L)' 'MGDWSEAITWIVLFVAVLIYNLYKLRNAKDPKEELLKAKQLLDEGLIEQTDYEKIKSKLLKRIVAD' A
#
# COMPACT_ATOMS: atom_id res chain seq x y z
N MET A 1 24.92 -17.93 -34.39
CA MET A 1 23.86 -17.89 -33.36
C MET A 1 24.31 -16.84 -32.37
N GLY A 2 23.63 -15.70 -32.31
CA GLY A 2 23.97 -14.62 -31.38
C GLY A 2 23.67 -15.05 -29.95
N ASP A 3 24.56 -14.71 -29.02
CA ASP A 3 24.33 -14.95 -27.60
C ASP A 3 23.28 -13.95 -27.10
N TRP A 4 22.05 -14.42 -26.93
CA TRP A 4 20.93 -13.61 -26.43
C TRP A 4 20.83 -13.63 -24.90
N SER A 5 21.78 -14.27 -24.21
CA SER A 5 21.77 -14.44 -22.74
C SER A 5 21.72 -13.10 -21.99
N GLU A 6 22.44 -12.09 -22.47
CA GLU A 6 22.46 -10.76 -21.87
C GLU A 6 21.10 -10.07 -22.00
N ALA A 7 20.49 -10.11 -23.18
CA ALA A 7 19.18 -9.54 -23.44
C ALA A 7 18.09 -10.21 -22.57
N ILE A 8 18.14 -11.54 -22.43
CA ILE A 8 17.23 -12.30 -21.57
C ILE A 8 17.39 -11.87 -20.11
N THR A 9 18.64 -11.70 -19.65
CA THR A 9 18.94 -11.28 -18.28
C THR A 9 18.34 -9.90 -17.97
N TRP A 10 18.50 -8.93 -18.89
CA TRP A 10 17.91 -7.60 -18.74
C TRP A 10 16.38 -7.63 -18.73
N ILE A 11 15.75 -8.46 -19.56
CA ILE A 11 14.29 -8.62 -19.60
C ILE A 11 13.79 -9.18 -18.27
N VAL A 12 14.44 -10.20 -17.72
CA VAL A 12 14.04 -10.81 -16.44
C VAL A 12 14.16 -9.80 -15.30
N LEU A 13 15.26 -9.03 -15.24
CA LEU A 13 15.44 -7.97 -14.25
C LEU A 13 14.36 -6.90 -14.35
N PHE A 14 14.04 -6.46 -15.58
CA PHE A 14 13.02 -5.45 -15.81
C PHE A 14 11.63 -5.94 -15.36
N VAL A 15 11.26 -7.17 -15.70
CA VAL A 15 9.99 -7.78 -15.28
C VAL A 15 9.94 -7.92 -13.75
N ALA A 16 11.03 -8.30 -13.09
CA ALA A 16 11.09 -8.39 -11.64
C ALA A 16 10.84 -7.03 -10.95
N VAL A 17 11.42 -5.95 -11.48
CA VAL A 17 11.18 -4.58 -10.98
C VAL A 17 9.72 -4.16 -11.17
N LEU A 18 9.12 -4.48 -12.32
CA LEU A 18 7.71 -4.18 -12.56
C LEU A 18 6.79 -4.95 -11.61
N ILE A 19 7.04 -6.24 -11.40
CA ILE A 19 6.28 -7.06 -10.44
C ILE A 19 6.42 -6.50 -9.02
N TYR A 20 7.64 -6.13 -8.62
CA TYR A 20 7.88 -5.51 -7.32
C TYR A 20 7.13 -4.18 -7.17
N ASN A 21 7.15 -3.32 -8.18
CA ASN A 21 6.44 -2.04 -8.15
C ASN A 21 4.92 -2.24 -8.13
N LEU A 22 4.38 -3.21 -8.88
CA LEU A 22 2.96 -3.57 -8.83
C LEU A 22 2.57 -4.12 -7.47
N TYR A 23 3.41 -4.97 -6.87
CA TYR A 23 3.19 -5.47 -5.51
C TYR A 23 3.24 -4.33 -4.48
N LYS A 24 4.18 -3.38 -4.62
CA LYS A 24 4.29 -2.21 -3.77
C LYS A 24 3.07 -1.29 -3.89
N LEU A 25 2.57 -1.06 -5.11
CA LEU A 25 1.35 -0.28 -5.35
C LEU A 25 0.11 -1.00 -4.81
N ARG A 26 -0.02 -2.31 -5.02
CA ARG A 26 -1.15 -3.10 -4.51
C ARG A 26 -1.19 -3.16 -2.98
N ASN A 27 -0.02 -3.16 -2.33
CA ASN A 27 0.10 -3.18 -0.88
C ASN A 27 0.35 -1.79 -0.27
N ALA A 28 0.38 -0.74 -1.10
CA ALA A 28 0.30 0.62 -0.62
C ALA A 28 -1.12 0.77 -0.07
N LYS A 29 -1.26 0.50 1.22
CA LYS A 29 -2.52 0.65 1.92
C LYS A 29 -2.90 2.11 1.82
N ASP A 30 -3.94 2.38 1.04
CA ASP A 30 -4.43 3.73 0.86
C ASP A 30 -4.92 4.21 2.24
N PRO A 31 -4.34 5.28 2.80
CA PRO A 31 -4.72 5.74 4.13
C PRO A 31 -6.22 6.12 4.21
N LYS A 32 -6.88 6.37 3.07
CA LYS A 32 -8.34 6.50 2.98
C LYS A 32 -9.08 5.19 3.22
N GLU A 33 -8.60 4.08 2.69
CA GLU A 33 -9.18 2.75 2.94
C GLU A 33 -8.98 2.31 4.40
N GLU A 34 -7.81 2.61 4.98
CA GLU A 34 -7.57 2.37 6.42
C GLU A 34 -8.51 3.21 7.29
N LEU A 35 -8.79 4.46 6.89
CA LEU A 35 -9.74 5.31 7.60
C LEU A 35 -11.18 4.78 7.49
N LEU A 36 -11.58 4.29 6.32
CA LEU A 36 -12.89 3.69 6.11
C LEU A 36 -13.08 2.45 6.98
N LYS A 37 -12.07 1.56 7.05
CA LYS A 37 -12.09 0.39 7.93
C LYS A 37 -12.15 0.78 9.40
N ALA A 38 -11.40 1.80 9.82
CA ALA A 38 -11.47 2.30 11.19
C ALA A 38 -12.88 2.81 11.54
N LYS A 39 -13.57 3.45 10.59
CA LYS A 39 -14.95 3.89 10.79
C LYS A 39 -15.92 2.70 10.90
N GLN A 40 -15.74 1.67 10.07
CA GLN A 40 -16.55 0.44 10.16
C GLN A 40 -16.40 -0.25 11.52
N LEU A 41 -15.17 -0.33 12.04
CA LEU A 41 -14.93 -0.90 13.38
C LEU A 41 -15.61 -0.08 14.49
N LEU A 42 -15.70 1.23 14.34
CA LEU A 42 -16.44 2.09 15.27
C LEU A 42 -17.94 1.86 15.17
N ASP A 43 -18.47 1.78 13.94
CA ASP A 43 -19.89 1.52 13.68
C ASP A 43 -20.33 0.12 14.19
N GLU A 44 -19.42 -0.86 14.15
CA GLU A 44 -19.62 -2.20 14.72
C GLU A 44 -19.41 -2.26 16.24
N GLY A 45 -18.98 -1.17 16.88
CA GLY A 45 -18.69 -1.11 18.32
C GLY A 45 -17.47 -1.93 18.74
N LEU A 46 -16.60 -2.31 17.80
CA LEU A 46 -15.37 -3.07 18.05
C LEU A 46 -14.23 -2.18 18.57
N ILE A 47 -14.32 -0.87 18.36
CA ILE A 47 -13.41 0.13 18.91
C ILE A 47 -14.21 1.30 19.51
N GLU A 48 -13.62 1.98 20.49
CA GLU A 48 -14.19 3.19 21.05
C GLU A 48 -13.88 4.43 20.21
N GLN A 49 -14.70 5.47 20.37
CA GLN A 49 -14.51 6.77 19.73
C GLN A 49 -13.08 7.32 19.93
N THR A 50 -12.53 7.12 21.12
CA THR A 50 -11.18 7.56 21.50
C THR A 50 -10.08 6.88 20.68
N ASP A 51 -10.25 5.59 20.38
CA ASP A 51 -9.30 4.83 19.56
C ASP A 51 -9.45 5.20 18.09
N TYR A 52 -10.69 5.41 17.63
CA TYR A 52 -10.96 5.91 16.28
C TYR A 52 -10.29 7.28 16.04
N GLU A 53 -10.38 8.22 16.99
CA GLU A 53 -9.73 9.54 16.84
C GLU A 53 -8.20 9.45 16.80
N LYS A 54 -7.58 8.56 17.58
CA LYS A 54 -6.14 8.29 17.49
C LYS A 54 -5.76 7.76 16.12
N ILE A 55 -6.50 6.78 15.59
CA ILE A 55 -6.26 6.20 14.27
C ILE A 55 -6.45 7.25 13.17
N LYS A 56 -7.55 8.02 13.23
CA LYS A 56 -7.86 9.11 12.31
C LYS A 56 -6.74 10.17 12.28
N SER A 57 -6.27 10.63 13.43
CA SER A 57 -5.20 11.65 13.48
C SER A 57 -3.88 11.16 12.89
N LYS A 58 -3.54 9.88 13.11
CA LYS A 58 -2.34 9.24 12.56
C LYS A 58 -2.42 9.08 11.04
N LEU A 59 -3.59 8.71 10.52
CA LEU A 59 -3.85 8.56 9.09
C LEU A 59 -3.90 9.91 8.37
N LEU A 60 -4.56 10.91 8.95
CA LEU A 60 -4.58 12.28 8.39
C LEU A 60 -3.18 12.88 8.28
N LYS A 61 -2.30 12.66 9.27
CA LYS A 61 -0.90 13.10 9.18
C LYS A 61 -0.15 12.45 8.02
N ARG A 62 -0.47 11.19 7.66
CA ARG A 62 0.09 10.54 6.47
C ARG A 62 -0.46 11.11 5.18
N ILE A 63 -1.76 11.41 5.13
CA ILE A 63 -2.43 11.94 3.93
C ILE A 63 -2.00 13.37 3.63
N VAL A 64 -1.76 14.19 4.66
CA VAL A 64 -1.39 15.61 4.51
C VAL A 64 0.11 15.80 4.26
N ALA A 65 0.94 14.82 4.60
CA ALA A 65 2.39 14.87 4.40
C ALA A 65 2.86 14.31 3.05
N ASP A 66 1.97 13.64 2.31
CA ASP A 66 2.16 13.12 0.95
C ASP A 66 1.63 14.15 -0.07
#